data_AF-A0A517PN67-F1
#
_entry.id   AF-A0A517PN67-F1
#
_cell.length_a   1.000
_cell.length_b   1.000
_cell.length_c   1.000
_cell.angle_alpha   90.00
_cell.angle_beta   90.00
_cell.angle_gamma   90.00
#
_symmetry.space_group_name_H-M   'P 1'
#
loop_
_entity.id
_entity.type
_entity.pdbx_description
1 polymer ?
#
loop_
_entity_poly.entity_id
_entity_poly.type
_entity_poly.pdbx_seq_one_letter_code
_entity_poly.pdbx_strand_id
1 'polypeptide(L)'
;MKHPAPQPRIQVCSQSGRSGKVSGLVIAGGSVVFLVIMLVLLVYTPPKDTPSSSTTKTDSSSSQTDESEGGDSTADPEENALVMYCAAGIKPPVAAMAAQFAEEEFGMPVHLQYGGSGTLLSNLQVAKKGDLYLAADTSYIEIAREKGLVDEAVSVARMHPVIMVQKGNPKGIKSIDDLLKENVTVALANPDAASIGKLTKKVLTQHGKWESLSKSARVFKPTVSEIATDVMLGAVDAAIVWDATVNQHPEKADMVDIPEFTEAIKNVTVAVLTSTEKPREALMFARYLQAPEKGQKAFAELGYETVKGDKWDPHPTILLFSGGVNRLAIQDTLKEFEEREGVTINTVFNGCGILVGQINSGQRPDAYFACDTSYMVQVQPKFSIPLTVAETDMVVIVEKGNPKQIKSIYDLAGKDVRVGLAHHEQSALGALTKNLLTSLKKDDQNLYDLVQPNVKTNTPTADLLVNQLRTGSLDAAIVYRANLPYVKDKVDIIEIKEGDPLAEQPIAILKTTDYPNLMQRLVDKLTSNPSRGIFESIGFRWRITPESL
;
A
#
# COMPACT_ATOMS: atom_id res chain seq x y z
N MET A 1 -40.01 -43.37 -1.97
CA MET A 1 -39.35 -44.14 -0.90
C MET A 1 -37.86 -43.83 -0.97
N LYS A 2 -37.34 -43.16 0.07
CA LYS A 2 -35.95 -42.72 0.21
C LYS A 2 -35.15 -43.84 0.87
N HIS A 3 -34.01 -44.23 0.31
CA HIS A 3 -32.97 -44.97 1.02
C HIS A 3 -31.81 -44.02 1.34
N PRO A 4 -31.29 -43.98 2.58
CA PRO A 4 -30.27 -43.03 3.00
C PRO A 4 -28.85 -43.57 2.80
N ALA A 5 -27.92 -42.64 2.59
CA ALA A 5 -26.47 -42.86 2.53
C ALA A 5 -25.86 -43.08 3.94
N PRO A 6 -24.71 -43.78 4.05
CA PRO A 6 -24.08 -44.09 5.34
C PRO A 6 -23.15 -42.97 5.84
N GLN A 7 -23.15 -42.75 7.16
CA GLN A 7 -22.25 -41.85 7.89
C GLN A 7 -20.87 -42.50 8.20
N PRO A 8 -19.79 -41.70 8.32
CA PRO A 8 -18.47 -42.21 8.70
C PRO A 8 -18.31 -42.38 10.22
N ARG A 9 -17.67 -43.48 10.63
CA ARG A 9 -17.33 -43.83 12.02
C ARG A 9 -16.19 -42.96 12.55
N ILE A 10 -16.42 -42.37 13.72
CA ILE A 10 -15.41 -41.76 14.60
C ILE A 10 -14.77 -42.90 15.42
N GLN A 11 -13.44 -43.02 15.35
CA GLN A 11 -12.67 -43.97 16.16
C GLN A 11 -12.06 -43.23 17.35
N VAL A 12 -12.66 -43.45 18.53
CA VAL A 12 -12.11 -43.08 19.83
C VAL A 12 -11.08 -44.16 20.23
N CYS A 13 -9.84 -43.76 20.47
CA CYS A 13 -8.82 -44.66 21.05
C CYS A 13 -8.58 -44.27 22.51
N SER A 14 -8.87 -45.21 23.39
CA SER A 14 -8.79 -45.11 24.85
C SER A 14 -7.35 -45.27 25.36
N GLN A 15 -7.05 -44.52 26.41
CA GLN A 15 -5.83 -44.58 27.23
C GLN A 15 -5.61 -45.96 27.89
N SER A 16 -4.34 -46.36 28.01
CA SER A 16 -3.87 -47.15 29.14
C SER A 16 -2.46 -46.66 29.53
N GLY A 17 -2.25 -46.45 30.83
CA GLY A 17 -1.13 -45.66 31.37
C GLY A 17 0.12 -46.46 31.73
N ARG A 18 1.17 -45.72 32.12
CA ARG A 18 2.12 -46.17 33.15
C ARG A 18 2.86 -45.01 33.82
N SER A 19 2.71 -44.99 35.14
CA SER A 19 3.51 -44.42 36.23
C SER A 19 4.98 -44.06 35.96
N GLY A 20 5.38 -42.87 36.40
CA GLY A 20 6.76 -42.52 36.76
C GLY A 20 6.80 -41.27 37.67
N LYS A 21 7.03 -41.49 38.97
CA LYS A 21 7.22 -40.45 40.00
C LYS A 21 8.55 -39.72 39.81
N VAL A 22 8.59 -38.39 39.95
CA VAL A 22 9.73 -37.66 40.51
C VAL A 22 9.21 -36.48 41.35
N SER A 23 9.57 -36.48 42.64
CA SER A 23 9.43 -35.42 43.63
C SER A 23 10.15 -34.14 43.16
N GLY A 24 9.61 -32.93 43.28
CA GLY A 24 9.46 -32.21 44.54
C GLY A 24 10.73 -31.45 44.90
N LEU A 25 10.81 -30.14 44.58
CA LEU A 25 11.59 -29.19 45.38
C LEU A 25 11.01 -27.78 45.24
N VAL A 26 10.54 -27.28 46.39
CA VAL A 26 10.15 -25.91 46.70
C VAL A 26 11.41 -25.19 47.20
N ILE A 27 11.69 -23.99 46.70
CA ILE A 27 12.51 -23.01 47.42
C ILE A 27 11.80 -21.66 47.37
N ALA A 28 11.52 -21.16 48.57
CA ALA A 28 10.99 -19.85 48.88
C ALA A 28 12.13 -18.88 49.25
N GLY A 29 11.84 -17.58 49.19
CA GLY A 29 12.62 -16.50 49.85
C GLY A 29 13.43 -15.65 48.87
N GLY A 30 13.38 -14.32 48.89
CA GLY A 30 12.73 -13.41 49.83
C GLY A 30 12.84 -11.94 49.37
N SER A 31 11.96 -11.11 49.93
CA SER A 31 11.94 -9.66 49.83
C SER A 31 12.85 -8.99 50.85
N VAL A 32 13.61 -7.95 50.45
CA VAL A 32 14.20 -6.89 51.30
C VAL A 32 14.37 -5.65 50.38
N VAL A 33 13.50 -4.64 50.36
CA VAL A 33 13.42 -3.38 51.15
C VAL A 33 14.73 -2.56 51.23
N PHE A 34 14.64 -1.28 50.82
CA PHE A 34 15.38 -0.04 51.19
C PHE A 34 15.87 0.74 49.96
N LEU A 35 15.89 2.08 49.85
CA LEU A 35 15.23 3.24 50.46
C LEU A 35 15.83 4.47 49.75
N VAL A 36 14.98 5.42 49.40
CA VAL A 36 15.16 6.88 49.22
C VAL A 36 16.54 7.48 49.53
N ILE A 37 17.10 8.27 48.59
CA ILE A 37 17.72 9.57 48.91
C ILE A 37 17.32 10.61 47.84
N MET A 38 16.62 11.65 48.30
CA MET A 38 16.40 12.94 47.65
C MET A 38 17.09 13.98 48.55
N LEU A 39 17.91 14.90 48.01
CA LEU A 39 17.84 16.35 48.26
C LEU A 39 19.06 17.14 47.73
N VAL A 40 18.72 18.18 46.94
CA VAL A 40 19.15 19.59 47.04
C VAL A 40 20.60 19.98 46.75
N LEU A 41 20.75 20.87 45.77
CA LEU A 41 21.30 22.21 46.01
C LEU A 41 20.74 23.23 45.00
N LEU A 42 20.42 24.39 45.56
CA LEU A 42 19.65 25.49 45.02
C LEU A 42 20.58 26.71 44.94
N VAL A 43 20.33 27.58 43.95
CA VAL A 43 20.68 29.02 43.89
C VAL A 43 22.14 29.37 43.52
N TYR A 44 22.31 29.96 42.32
CA TYR A 44 22.88 31.32 42.21
C TYR A 44 22.56 31.96 40.85
N THR A 45 21.80 33.04 40.86
CA THR A 45 21.83 34.14 39.88
C THR A 45 22.14 35.41 40.68
N PRO A 46 22.86 36.41 40.12
CA PRO A 46 22.19 37.52 39.40
C PRO A 46 23.15 38.18 38.33
N PRO A 47 22.97 39.45 37.88
CA PRO A 47 22.28 39.74 36.61
C PRO A 47 23.03 40.70 35.63
N LYS A 48 22.44 40.83 34.43
CA LYS A 48 22.37 42.01 33.50
C LYS A 48 23.64 42.76 33.09
N ASP A 49 23.83 42.93 31.77
CA ASP A 49 23.68 44.22 31.08
C ASP A 49 23.78 44.07 29.53
N THR A 50 22.92 44.81 28.82
CA THR A 50 22.97 45.14 27.37
C THR A 50 23.42 46.62 27.26
N PRO A 51 23.62 47.26 26.08
CA PRO A 51 23.88 46.80 24.70
C PRO A 51 25.07 47.57 24.05
N SER A 52 25.34 47.36 22.73
CA SER A 52 25.58 48.42 21.71
C SER A 52 26.75 48.18 20.72
N SER A 53 26.41 48.41 19.43
CA SER A 53 27.22 48.99 18.32
C SER A 53 28.48 48.25 17.84
N SER A 54 28.47 47.68 16.63
CA SER A 54 28.96 48.29 15.36
C SER A 54 30.43 48.78 15.44
N THR A 55 31.38 48.43 14.57
CA THR A 55 31.36 48.55 13.10
C THR A 55 32.67 47.98 12.52
N THR A 56 32.61 47.51 11.27
CA THR A 56 33.66 47.52 10.21
C THR A 56 34.96 46.71 10.31
N LYS A 57 35.08 45.78 9.34
CA LYS A 57 36.19 45.48 8.39
C LYS A 57 37.63 45.41 8.94
N THR A 58 38.34 44.34 8.60
CA THR A 58 39.42 44.33 7.57
C THR A 58 39.86 42.89 7.29
N ASP A 59 40.09 42.59 6.02
CA ASP A 59 40.66 41.35 5.48
C ASP A 59 42.06 41.05 6.03
N SER A 60 42.34 39.79 6.33
CA SER A 60 43.67 39.21 6.14
C SER A 60 43.58 37.70 5.93
N SER A 61 43.98 37.31 4.72
CA SER A 61 44.25 35.94 4.29
C SER A 61 45.32 35.29 5.17
N SER A 62 45.01 34.09 5.68
CA SER A 62 46.01 33.05 5.93
C SER A 62 45.35 31.68 5.83
N SER A 63 45.86 30.90 4.88
CA SER A 63 45.61 29.48 4.66
C SER A 63 45.90 28.63 5.88
N GLN A 64 44.95 27.76 6.26
CA GLN A 64 45.24 26.51 6.94
C GLN A 64 44.12 25.48 6.68
N THR A 65 44.58 24.27 6.35
CA THR A 65 43.86 23.04 6.01
C THR A 65 43.33 22.32 7.23
N ASP A 66 42.27 21.54 7.00
CA ASP A 66 41.76 20.39 7.76
C ASP A 66 41.22 20.63 9.19
N GLU A 67 39.89 20.54 9.33
CA GLU A 67 39.22 19.37 9.91
C GLU A 67 37.70 19.57 9.82
N SER A 68 37.02 18.69 9.09
CA SER A 68 35.57 18.65 9.02
C SER A 68 35.02 18.01 10.29
N GLU A 69 34.75 18.82 11.30
CA GLU A 69 33.84 18.42 12.38
C GLU A 69 32.42 18.42 11.81
N GLY A 70 31.89 17.21 11.60
CA GLY A 70 30.48 16.98 11.31
C GLY A 70 29.64 17.46 12.50
N GLY A 71 29.15 18.69 12.39
CA GLY A 71 28.08 19.18 13.25
C GLY A 71 26.83 18.36 12.98
N ASP A 72 26.53 17.46 13.90
CA ASP A 72 25.20 16.87 14.05
C ASP A 72 24.22 18.01 14.30
N SER A 73 23.55 18.45 13.23
CA SER A 73 22.45 19.39 13.34
C SER A 73 21.32 18.64 14.04
N THR A 74 21.25 18.79 15.35
CA THR A 74 20.05 18.48 16.13
C THR A 74 18.95 19.38 15.60
N ALA A 75 18.23 18.90 14.59
CA ALA A 75 17.08 19.57 14.03
C ALA A 75 16.11 19.86 15.17
N ASP A 76 15.56 21.08 15.19
CA ASP A 76 14.56 21.46 16.18
C ASP A 76 13.40 20.45 16.11
N PRO A 77 13.01 19.80 17.23
CA PRO A 77 11.88 18.87 17.25
C PRO A 77 10.58 19.46 16.66
N GLU A 78 10.40 20.79 16.73
CA GLU A 78 9.27 21.48 16.11
C GLU A 78 9.39 21.59 14.58
N GLU A 79 10.60 21.71 14.04
CA GLU A 79 10.83 21.80 12.58
C GLU A 79 10.63 20.42 11.92
N ASN A 80 10.82 19.34 12.68
CA ASN A 80 10.60 17.98 12.19
C ASN A 80 9.14 17.51 12.31
N ALA A 81 8.25 18.15 13.08
CA ALA A 81 6.89 17.66 13.30
C ALA A 81 6.01 17.49 12.04
N LEU A 82 5.11 16.50 12.09
CA LEU A 82 4.03 16.29 11.12
C LEU A 82 2.79 17.10 11.51
N VAL A 83 2.07 17.65 10.53
CA VAL A 83 0.78 18.32 10.74
C VAL A 83 -0.34 17.48 10.16
N MET A 84 -1.27 17.06 11.02
CA MET A 84 -2.38 16.20 10.64
C MET A 84 -3.74 16.84 10.97
N TYR A 85 -4.61 16.90 9.96
CA TYR A 85 -6.01 17.28 10.11
C TYR A 85 -6.83 16.04 10.42
N CYS A 86 -7.40 15.94 11.60
CA CYS A 86 -8.10 14.75 12.10
C CYS A 86 -9.56 15.04 12.42
N ALA A 87 -10.48 14.27 11.84
CA ALA A 87 -11.90 14.33 12.19
C ALA A 87 -12.10 14.22 13.72
N ALA A 88 -12.88 15.14 14.30
CA ALA A 88 -12.99 15.31 15.76
C ALA A 88 -13.44 14.04 16.51
N GLY A 89 -14.37 13.27 15.92
CA GLY A 89 -14.87 12.02 16.51
C GLY A 89 -13.84 10.88 16.55
N ILE A 90 -12.68 11.05 15.92
CA ILE A 90 -11.62 10.04 15.80
C ILE A 90 -10.34 10.50 16.52
N LYS A 91 -10.40 11.67 17.16
CA LYS A 91 -9.31 12.22 17.96
C LYS A 91 -8.76 11.24 19.00
N PRO A 92 -9.57 10.53 19.82
CA PRO A 92 -9.03 9.75 20.92
C PRO A 92 -8.02 8.67 20.52
N PRO A 93 -8.30 7.75 19.57
CA PRO A 93 -7.29 6.77 19.15
C PRO A 93 -6.08 7.44 18.48
N VAL A 94 -6.30 8.46 17.64
CA VAL A 94 -5.23 9.12 16.88
C VAL A 94 -4.27 9.89 17.79
N ALA A 95 -4.80 10.58 18.82
CA ALA A 95 -3.97 11.30 19.77
C ALA A 95 -3.09 10.35 20.61
N ALA A 96 -3.63 9.20 21.02
CA ALA A 96 -2.86 8.17 21.71
C ALA A 96 -1.75 7.61 20.80
N MET A 97 -2.06 7.33 19.53
CA MET A 97 -1.07 6.82 18.57
C MET A 97 -0.02 7.84 18.18
N ALA A 98 -0.39 9.12 18.05
CA ALA A 98 0.56 10.21 17.83
C ALA A 98 1.58 10.34 18.97
N ALA A 99 1.12 10.23 20.23
CA ALA A 99 2.01 10.26 21.38
C ALA A 99 2.97 9.06 21.40
N GLN A 100 2.46 7.85 21.17
CA GLN A 100 3.28 6.64 21.11
C GLN A 100 4.28 6.67 19.94
N PHE A 101 3.87 7.15 18.77
CA PHE A 101 4.74 7.26 17.60
C PHE A 101 5.92 8.21 17.84
N ALA A 102 5.66 9.33 18.53
CA ALA A 102 6.71 10.28 18.90
C ALA A 102 7.69 9.69 19.94
N GLU A 103 7.19 8.91 20.90
CA GLU A 103 8.00 8.31 21.98
C GLU A 103 8.80 7.08 21.54
N GLU A 104 8.15 6.14 20.86
CA GLU A 104 8.70 4.80 20.63
C GLU A 104 9.55 4.70 19.37
N GLU A 105 9.23 5.44 18.31
CA GLU A 105 9.71 5.08 16.98
C GLU A 105 10.66 6.13 16.37
N PHE A 106 10.39 7.44 16.51
CA PHE A 106 11.11 8.45 15.68
C PHE A 106 11.42 9.80 16.32
N GLY A 107 11.01 10.06 17.57
CA GLY A 107 11.14 11.41 18.14
C GLY A 107 10.38 12.47 17.32
N MET A 108 9.34 12.06 16.58
CA MET A 108 8.65 12.85 15.58
C MET A 108 7.27 13.29 16.11
N PRO A 109 7.08 14.55 16.52
CA PRO A 109 5.79 15.01 16.99
C PRO A 109 4.75 15.02 15.87
N VAL A 110 3.50 14.69 16.19
CA VAL A 110 2.36 14.85 15.27
C VAL A 110 1.41 15.90 15.84
N HIS A 111 1.39 17.08 15.23
CA HIS A 111 0.50 18.18 15.57
C HIS A 111 -0.87 17.97 14.96
N LEU A 112 -1.85 17.73 15.83
CA LEU A 112 -3.20 17.38 15.42
C LEU A 112 -4.12 18.61 15.42
N GLN A 113 -4.70 18.91 14.26
CA GLN A 113 -5.78 19.88 14.10
C GLN A 113 -7.11 19.15 13.97
N TYR A 114 -8.12 19.53 14.76
CA TYR A 114 -9.38 18.81 14.82
C TYR A 114 -10.57 19.64 14.38
N GLY A 115 -11.55 18.97 13.77
CA GLY A 115 -12.78 19.60 13.31
C GLY A 115 -13.71 18.60 12.61
N GLY A 116 -14.81 19.10 12.04
CA GLY A 116 -15.65 18.31 11.15
C GLY A 116 -14.90 17.99 9.86
N SER A 117 -15.07 16.79 9.31
CA SER A 117 -14.32 16.35 8.12
C SER A 117 -14.45 17.35 6.95
N GLY A 118 -15.64 17.90 6.70
CA GLY A 118 -15.88 18.89 5.65
C GLY A 118 -15.30 20.27 5.97
N THR A 119 -15.34 20.68 7.24
CA THR A 119 -14.66 21.91 7.70
C THR A 119 -13.16 21.82 7.49
N LEU A 120 -12.54 20.70 7.91
CA LEU A 120 -11.10 20.46 7.73
C LEU A 120 -10.72 20.43 6.25
N LEU A 121 -11.53 19.79 5.40
CA LEU A 121 -11.30 19.80 3.95
C LEU A 121 -11.39 21.21 3.34
N SER A 122 -12.28 22.05 3.84
CA SER A 122 -12.39 23.45 3.41
C SER A 122 -11.15 24.26 3.84
N ASN A 123 -10.67 24.04 5.07
CA ASN A 123 -9.43 24.65 5.55
C ASN A 123 -8.23 24.21 4.72
N LEU A 124 -8.13 22.91 4.39
CA LEU A 124 -7.07 22.36 3.55
C LEU A 124 -7.02 22.99 2.16
N GLN A 125 -8.17 23.24 1.54
CA GLN A 125 -8.24 23.91 0.23
C GLN A 125 -7.65 25.33 0.25
N VAL A 126 -7.84 26.04 1.36
CA VAL A 126 -7.37 27.42 1.52
C VAL A 126 -5.91 27.45 1.95
N ALA A 127 -5.56 26.66 2.97
CA ALA A 127 -4.24 26.67 3.57
C ALA A 127 -3.18 26.00 2.69
N LYS A 128 -3.53 24.90 2.00
CA LYS A 128 -2.63 24.05 1.21
C LYS A 128 -1.33 23.71 1.95
N LYS A 129 -1.46 23.38 3.24
CA LYS A 129 -0.37 23.06 4.15
C LYS A 129 -0.74 21.88 5.03
N GLY A 130 0.27 21.11 5.38
CA GLY A 130 0.21 19.94 6.25
C GLY A 130 0.54 18.65 5.51
N ASP A 131 0.54 17.55 6.26
CA ASP A 131 1.06 16.26 5.82
C ASP A 131 -0.02 15.18 5.68
N LEU A 132 -1.01 15.19 6.58
CA LEU A 132 -2.03 14.14 6.63
C LEU A 132 -3.43 14.71 6.82
N TYR A 133 -4.41 14.05 6.20
CA TYR A 133 -5.83 14.32 6.39
C TYR A 133 -6.59 13.03 6.70
N LEU A 134 -7.19 12.95 7.88
CA LEU A 134 -8.04 11.85 8.29
C LEU A 134 -9.50 12.29 8.33
N ALA A 135 -10.28 11.68 7.44
CA ALA A 135 -11.72 11.85 7.38
C ALA A 135 -12.44 10.67 8.05
N ALA A 136 -13.56 10.97 8.69
CA ALA A 136 -14.47 9.98 9.25
C ALA A 136 -15.21 9.16 8.17
N ASP A 137 -15.12 9.52 6.90
CA ASP A 137 -15.65 8.70 5.82
C ASP A 137 -14.88 8.95 4.51
N THR A 138 -14.73 7.91 3.70
CA THR A 138 -14.00 7.95 2.42
C THR A 138 -14.54 8.99 1.44
N SER A 139 -15.81 9.44 1.52
CA SER A 139 -16.34 10.40 0.54
C SER A 139 -15.66 11.76 0.59
N TYR A 140 -15.13 12.17 1.75
CA TYR A 140 -14.33 13.40 1.83
C TYR A 140 -12.91 13.22 1.32
N ILE A 141 -12.35 12.01 1.38
CA ILE A 141 -11.07 11.68 0.74
C ILE A 141 -11.22 11.74 -0.78
N GLU A 142 -12.31 11.21 -1.34
CA GLU A 142 -12.56 11.30 -2.79
C GLU A 142 -12.73 12.75 -3.25
N ILE A 143 -13.47 13.59 -2.51
CA ILE A 143 -13.56 15.03 -2.83
C ILE A 143 -12.18 15.69 -2.75
N ALA A 144 -11.35 15.32 -1.77
CA ALA A 144 -10.00 15.85 -1.65
C ALA A 144 -9.11 15.43 -2.85
N ARG A 145 -9.26 14.18 -3.32
CA ARG A 145 -8.55 13.63 -4.48
C ARG A 145 -8.98 14.32 -5.77
N GLU A 146 -10.28 14.50 -5.99
CA GLU A 146 -10.82 15.28 -7.12
C GLU A 146 -10.28 16.71 -7.17
N LYS A 147 -9.97 17.29 -6.00
CA LYS A 147 -9.37 18.62 -5.85
C LYS A 147 -7.84 18.63 -5.90
N GLY A 148 -7.18 17.48 -6.08
CA GLY A 148 -5.72 17.35 -6.11
C GLY A 148 -5.03 17.67 -4.77
N LEU A 149 -5.72 17.46 -3.65
CA LEU A 149 -5.21 17.78 -2.30
C LEU A 149 -4.57 16.60 -1.59
N VAL A 150 -4.92 15.37 -2.00
CA VAL A 150 -4.42 14.13 -1.38
C VAL A 150 -3.96 13.15 -2.45
N ASP A 151 -2.97 12.34 -2.09
CA ASP A 151 -2.51 11.20 -2.86
C ASP A 151 -2.96 9.89 -2.16
N GLU A 152 -2.00 9.15 -1.60
CA GLU A 152 -2.23 7.85 -0.95
C GLU A 152 -3.28 7.96 0.12
N ALA A 153 -4.15 6.95 0.19
CA ALA A 153 -5.18 6.86 1.20
C ALA A 153 -5.23 5.45 1.76
N VAL A 154 -5.18 5.32 3.08
CA VAL A 154 -5.28 4.04 3.78
C VAL A 154 -6.46 4.07 4.74
N SER A 155 -7.28 3.03 4.68
CA SER A 155 -8.34 2.83 5.66
C SER A 155 -7.72 2.37 6.97
N VAL A 156 -8.15 2.93 8.09
CA VAL A 156 -7.62 2.65 9.44
C VAL A 156 -8.68 2.18 10.43
N ALA A 157 -9.96 2.25 10.07
CA ALA A 157 -11.06 1.70 10.88
C ALA A 157 -12.35 1.69 10.07
N ARG A 158 -13.37 1.01 10.59
CA ARG A 158 -14.76 1.05 10.12
C ARG A 158 -15.70 1.42 11.26
N MET A 159 -16.77 2.08 10.89
CA MET A 159 -17.84 2.50 11.80
C MET A 159 -19.16 2.66 11.03
N HIS A 160 -20.29 2.62 11.73
CA HIS A 160 -21.62 2.78 11.15
C HIS A 160 -22.46 3.79 11.93
N PRO A 161 -23.45 4.42 11.27
CA PRO A 161 -24.31 5.39 11.94
C PRO A 161 -25.32 4.71 12.88
N VAL A 162 -25.54 5.31 14.05
CA VAL A 162 -26.52 4.87 15.07
C VAL A 162 -27.24 6.09 15.66
N ILE A 163 -28.35 5.85 16.35
CA ILE A 163 -28.94 6.86 17.24
C ILE A 163 -28.31 6.70 18.62
N MET A 164 -27.67 7.76 19.13
CA MET A 164 -27.21 7.86 20.51
C MET A 164 -28.28 8.47 21.39
N VAL A 165 -28.50 7.86 22.54
CA VAL A 165 -29.42 8.31 23.59
C VAL A 165 -28.71 8.31 24.95
N GLN A 166 -29.28 9.01 25.92
CA GLN A 166 -28.83 8.91 27.31
C GLN A 166 -28.93 7.47 27.82
N LYS A 167 -28.05 7.11 28.77
CA LYS A 167 -28.04 5.80 29.40
C LYS A 167 -29.43 5.37 29.88
N GLY A 168 -29.81 4.15 29.56
CA GLY A 168 -31.12 3.57 29.85
C GLY A 168 -32.22 3.95 28.86
N ASN A 169 -31.93 4.77 27.85
CA ASN A 169 -32.87 5.23 26.83
C ASN A 169 -34.19 5.76 27.44
N PRO A 170 -34.16 6.86 28.22
CA PRO A 170 -35.31 7.32 29.01
C PRO A 170 -36.53 7.73 28.19
N LYS A 171 -36.35 8.04 26.90
CA LYS A 171 -37.43 8.37 25.95
C LYS A 171 -37.96 7.17 25.17
N GLY A 172 -37.35 5.98 25.35
CA GLY A 172 -37.76 4.76 24.67
C GLY A 172 -37.65 4.84 23.14
N ILE A 173 -36.62 5.52 22.64
CA ILE A 173 -36.37 5.71 21.20
C ILE A 173 -35.94 4.39 20.58
N LYS A 174 -36.58 3.98 19.47
CA LYS A 174 -36.31 2.73 18.76
C LYS A 174 -36.19 2.90 17.24
N SER A 175 -36.49 4.09 16.73
CA SER A 175 -36.58 4.36 15.29
C SER A 175 -36.40 5.85 14.99
N ILE A 176 -36.22 6.20 13.71
CA ILE A 176 -36.25 7.61 13.27
C ILE A 176 -37.59 8.26 13.57
N ASP A 177 -38.69 7.52 13.50
CA ASP A 177 -40.03 8.10 13.68
C ASP A 177 -40.24 8.52 15.15
N ASP A 178 -39.57 7.86 16.10
CA ASP A 178 -39.56 8.27 17.50
C ASP A 178 -38.84 9.62 17.71
N LEU A 179 -37.90 9.98 16.84
CA LEU A 179 -37.19 11.26 16.87
C LEU A 179 -38.08 12.45 16.47
N LEU A 180 -39.25 12.18 15.86
CA LEU A 180 -40.22 13.21 15.43
C LEU A 180 -41.30 13.50 16.49
N LYS A 181 -41.31 12.77 17.62
CA LYS A 181 -42.28 12.99 18.69
C LYS A 181 -42.07 14.35 19.33
N GLU A 182 -43.15 15.05 19.65
CA GLU A 182 -43.11 16.42 20.21
C GLU A 182 -42.31 16.54 21.52
N ASN A 183 -42.20 15.46 22.29
CA ASN A 183 -41.48 15.41 23.57
C ASN A 183 -40.04 14.89 23.45
N VAL A 184 -39.49 14.82 22.23
CA VAL A 184 -38.12 14.38 21.91
C VAL A 184 -37.37 15.51 21.23
N THR A 185 -36.20 15.86 21.78
CA THR A 185 -35.29 16.86 21.24
C THR A 185 -34.08 16.18 20.60
N VAL A 186 -33.72 16.62 19.40
CA VAL A 186 -32.68 15.97 18.59
C VAL A 186 -31.58 16.97 18.22
N ALA A 187 -30.32 16.57 18.36
CA ALA A 187 -29.19 17.24 17.73
C ALA A 187 -28.74 16.48 16.49
N LEU A 188 -28.44 17.21 15.41
CA LEU A 188 -27.86 16.66 14.18
C LEU A 188 -26.51 17.29 13.90
N ALA A 189 -25.60 16.53 13.28
CA ALA A 189 -24.39 17.14 12.76
C ALA A 189 -24.72 17.89 11.47
N ASN A 190 -24.08 19.05 11.25
CA ASN A 190 -24.25 19.83 10.03
C ASN A 190 -23.76 19.01 8.81
N PRO A 191 -24.62 18.75 7.80
CA PRO A 191 -24.24 17.99 6.61
C PRO A 191 -23.10 18.57 5.79
N ASP A 192 -22.87 19.88 5.85
CA ASP A 192 -21.81 20.56 5.11
C ASP A 192 -20.48 20.58 5.88
N ALA A 193 -20.50 20.28 7.18
CA ALA A 193 -19.33 20.32 8.06
C ALA A 193 -18.83 18.93 8.47
N ALA A 194 -19.73 17.96 8.65
CA ALA A 194 -19.41 16.66 9.26
C ALA A 194 -19.81 15.46 8.39
N SER A 195 -18.96 14.42 8.39
CA SER A 195 -19.20 13.11 7.77
C SER A 195 -20.54 12.49 8.13
N ILE A 196 -20.84 12.42 9.43
CA ILE A 196 -22.10 11.80 9.89
C ILE A 196 -23.30 12.60 9.39
N GLY A 197 -23.26 13.94 9.44
CA GLY A 197 -24.35 14.79 8.94
C GLY A 197 -24.61 14.58 7.45
N LYS A 198 -23.56 14.52 6.63
CA LYS A 198 -23.65 14.26 5.19
C LYS A 198 -24.27 12.90 4.91
N LEU A 199 -23.82 11.87 5.63
CA LEU A 199 -24.34 10.50 5.50
C LEU A 199 -25.80 10.41 5.95
N THR A 200 -26.14 10.96 7.13
CA THR A 200 -27.50 11.00 7.66
C THR A 200 -28.44 11.69 6.68
N LYS A 201 -28.07 12.85 6.14
CA LYS A 201 -28.85 13.53 5.10
C LYS A 201 -29.07 12.63 3.89
N LYS A 202 -28.00 12.07 3.34
CA LYS A 202 -28.08 11.19 2.16
C LYS A 202 -29.04 10.01 2.39
N VAL A 203 -28.84 9.25 3.47
CA VAL A 203 -29.62 8.06 3.76
C VAL A 203 -31.08 8.43 4.06
N LEU A 204 -31.33 9.38 4.97
CA LEU A 204 -32.69 9.71 5.36
C LEU A 204 -33.47 10.44 4.25
N THR A 205 -32.80 11.10 3.30
CA THR A 205 -33.46 11.61 2.09
C THR A 205 -33.95 10.45 1.21
N GLN A 206 -33.16 9.39 1.04
CA GLN A 206 -33.57 8.19 0.27
C GLN A 206 -34.79 7.50 0.89
N HIS A 207 -34.93 7.57 2.22
CA HIS A 207 -36.07 7.05 2.96
C HIS A 207 -37.21 8.07 3.16
N GLY A 208 -37.11 9.28 2.62
CA GLY A 208 -38.15 10.32 2.75
C GLY A 208 -38.32 10.90 4.17
N LYS A 209 -37.35 10.69 5.07
CA LYS A 209 -37.41 11.10 6.48
C LYS A 209 -36.60 12.35 6.81
N TRP A 210 -35.65 12.74 5.94
CA TRP A 210 -34.72 13.84 6.21
C TRP A 210 -35.41 15.20 6.43
N GLU A 211 -36.37 15.58 5.58
CA GLU A 211 -37.01 16.90 5.66
C GLU A 211 -37.77 17.08 6.98
N SER A 212 -38.51 16.06 7.41
CA SER A 212 -39.21 16.06 8.69
C SER A 212 -38.24 16.14 9.87
N LEU A 213 -37.19 15.32 9.87
CA LEU A 213 -36.21 15.27 10.97
C LEU A 213 -35.36 16.53 11.06
N SER A 214 -34.91 17.05 9.92
CA SER A 214 -34.09 18.27 9.88
C SER A 214 -34.87 19.50 10.36
N LYS A 215 -36.17 19.58 10.07
CA LYS A 215 -37.05 20.63 10.57
C LYS A 215 -37.36 20.50 12.07
N SER A 216 -37.44 19.28 12.60
CA SER A 216 -37.68 19.03 14.03
C SER A 216 -36.40 19.10 14.88
N ALA A 217 -35.22 19.04 14.27
CA ALA A 217 -33.95 19.11 14.97
C ALA A 217 -33.82 20.43 15.73
N ARG A 218 -33.44 20.33 17.00
CA ARG A 218 -33.25 21.49 17.88
C ARG A 218 -32.01 22.30 17.49
N VAL A 219 -30.97 21.61 17.05
CA VAL A 219 -29.67 22.22 16.75
C VAL A 219 -28.91 21.41 15.71
N PHE A 220 -28.16 22.12 14.88
CA PHE A 220 -27.11 21.57 14.04
C PHE A 220 -25.74 22.00 14.57
N LYS A 221 -24.81 21.06 14.73
CA LYS A 221 -23.45 21.36 15.20
C LYS A 221 -22.37 20.88 14.22
N PRO A 222 -21.21 21.56 14.17
CA PRO A 222 -20.18 21.26 13.17
C PRO A 222 -19.48 19.91 13.36
N THR A 223 -19.54 19.29 14.54
CA THR A 223 -18.87 18.01 14.81
C THR A 223 -19.77 16.97 15.48
N VAL A 224 -19.44 15.68 15.27
CA VAL A 224 -20.11 14.57 15.95
C VAL A 224 -19.88 14.58 17.47
N SER A 225 -18.70 15.02 17.91
CA SER A 225 -18.34 15.10 19.33
C SER A 225 -19.20 16.11 20.09
N GLU A 226 -19.58 17.22 19.47
CA GLU A 226 -20.43 18.22 20.11
C GLU A 226 -21.88 17.74 20.28
N ILE A 227 -22.46 17.06 19.29
CA ILE A 227 -23.82 16.51 19.42
C ILE A 227 -23.85 15.32 20.39
N ALA A 228 -22.78 14.51 20.46
CA ALA A 228 -22.65 13.46 21.46
C ALA A 228 -22.58 14.04 22.88
N THR A 229 -21.85 15.15 23.04
CA THR A 229 -21.80 15.89 24.31
C THR A 229 -23.17 16.41 24.71
N ASP A 230 -23.98 16.93 23.79
CA ASP A 230 -25.34 17.39 24.10
C ASP A 230 -26.24 16.26 24.61
N VAL A 231 -26.13 15.05 24.05
CA VAL A 231 -26.87 13.89 24.55
C VAL A 231 -26.40 13.51 25.95
N MET A 232 -25.08 13.41 26.17
CA MET A 232 -24.51 13.04 27.47
C MET A 232 -24.85 14.04 28.59
N LEU A 233 -24.95 15.33 28.25
CA LEU A 233 -25.34 16.40 29.19
C LEU A 233 -26.86 16.54 29.34
N GLY A 234 -27.65 15.78 28.58
CA GLY A 234 -29.11 15.87 28.56
C GLY A 234 -29.65 17.17 27.98
N ALA A 235 -28.85 17.90 27.20
CA ALA A 235 -29.27 19.09 26.47
C ALA A 235 -30.19 18.74 25.29
N VAL A 236 -30.03 17.53 24.74
CA VAL A 236 -30.96 16.88 23.81
C VAL A 236 -31.21 15.43 24.23
N ASP A 237 -32.29 14.84 23.73
CA ASP A 237 -32.67 13.46 24.05
C ASP A 237 -31.97 12.43 23.15
N ALA A 238 -31.69 12.79 21.90
CA ALA A 238 -31.05 11.93 20.92
C ALA A 238 -30.15 12.69 19.94
N ALA A 239 -29.18 11.97 19.36
CA ALA A 239 -28.41 12.43 18.23
C ALA A 239 -28.08 11.27 17.29
N ILE A 240 -27.87 11.55 16.00
CA ILE A 240 -27.35 10.55 15.06
C ILE A 240 -25.83 10.71 15.00
N VAL A 241 -25.11 9.66 15.42
CA VAL A 241 -23.65 9.63 15.60
C VAL A 241 -23.07 8.35 14.99
N TRP A 242 -21.75 8.15 15.12
CA TRP A 242 -21.12 6.85 14.84
C TRP A 242 -21.22 5.93 16.05
N ASP A 243 -21.37 4.62 15.82
CA ASP A 243 -21.31 3.58 16.86
C ASP A 243 -20.07 3.73 17.76
N ALA A 244 -18.90 3.96 17.15
CA ALA A 244 -17.64 4.18 17.87
C ALA A 244 -17.70 5.41 18.81
N THR A 245 -18.50 6.44 18.50
CA THR A 245 -18.68 7.60 19.40
C THR A 245 -19.45 7.22 20.67
N VAL A 246 -20.41 6.30 20.57
CA VAL A 246 -21.14 5.79 21.73
C VAL A 246 -20.27 4.83 22.54
N ASN A 247 -19.50 3.98 21.87
CA ASN A 247 -18.60 3.01 22.50
C ASN A 247 -17.50 3.65 23.36
N GLN A 248 -17.16 4.92 23.09
CA GLN A 248 -16.23 5.70 23.91
C GLN A 248 -16.84 6.15 25.26
N HIS A 249 -18.16 6.06 25.43
CA HIS A 249 -18.89 6.56 26.60
C HIS A 249 -19.99 5.58 27.10
N PRO A 250 -19.68 4.30 27.33
CA PRO A 250 -20.67 3.26 27.64
C PRO A 250 -21.41 3.49 28.97
N GLU A 251 -20.85 4.31 29.86
CA GLU A 251 -21.43 4.67 31.15
C GLU A 251 -22.44 5.82 31.07
N LYS A 252 -22.43 6.60 29.98
CA LYS A 252 -23.29 7.80 29.80
C LYS A 252 -24.31 7.67 28.70
N ALA A 253 -24.09 6.78 27.73
CA ALA A 253 -24.93 6.67 26.56
C ALA A 253 -25.21 5.21 26.19
N ASP A 254 -26.33 5.02 25.51
CA ASP A 254 -26.67 3.77 24.81
C ASP A 254 -26.86 4.06 23.32
N MET A 255 -26.63 3.05 22.49
CA MET A 255 -26.88 3.10 21.05
C MET A 255 -28.21 2.42 20.70
N VAL A 256 -28.85 2.91 19.66
CA VAL A 256 -30.03 2.30 19.02
C VAL A 256 -29.71 2.14 17.54
N ASP A 257 -29.51 0.89 17.12
CA ASP A 257 -29.39 0.52 15.72
C ASP A 257 -30.75 0.61 15.01
N ILE A 258 -30.72 1.03 13.75
CA ILE A 258 -31.93 1.19 12.93
C ILE A 258 -31.74 0.60 11.53
N PRO A 259 -32.81 0.08 10.90
CA PRO A 259 -32.72 -0.56 9.58
C PRO A 259 -32.17 0.35 8.46
N GLU A 260 -32.43 1.65 8.53
CA GLU A 260 -31.96 2.62 7.54
C GLU A 260 -30.42 2.72 7.50
N PHE A 261 -29.74 2.29 8.57
CA PHE A 261 -28.28 2.42 8.72
C PHE A 261 -27.51 1.10 8.59
N THR A 262 -28.18 -0.04 8.46
CA THR A 262 -27.55 -1.38 8.41
C THR A 262 -26.45 -1.48 7.35
N GLU A 263 -26.68 -0.92 6.16
CA GLU A 263 -25.73 -0.97 5.03
C GLU A 263 -24.83 0.28 4.94
N ALA A 264 -24.90 1.18 5.92
CA ALA A 264 -24.26 2.49 5.88
C ALA A 264 -22.86 2.51 6.51
N ILE A 265 -22.16 1.38 6.52
CA ILE A 265 -20.77 1.27 7.01
C ILE A 265 -19.86 2.23 6.23
N LYS A 266 -18.93 2.87 6.94
CA LYS A 266 -17.92 3.77 6.38
C LYS A 266 -16.54 3.43 6.89
N ASN A 267 -15.55 3.56 5.99
CA ASN A 267 -14.15 3.50 6.36
C ASN A 267 -13.72 4.87 6.87
N VAL A 268 -13.05 4.85 8.03
CA VAL A 268 -12.17 5.91 8.47
C VAL A 268 -10.91 5.82 7.61
N THR A 269 -10.55 6.91 6.95
CA THR A 269 -9.45 6.91 5.99
C THR A 269 -8.52 8.06 6.28
N VAL A 270 -7.23 7.76 6.39
CA VAL A 270 -6.16 8.75 6.43
C VAL A 270 -5.52 8.83 5.05
N ALA A 271 -5.30 10.04 4.58
CA ALA A 271 -4.66 10.31 3.31
C ALA A 271 -3.45 11.24 3.48
N VAL A 272 -2.43 11.00 2.66
CA VAL A 272 -1.25 11.86 2.57
C VAL A 272 -1.57 13.06 1.70
N LEU A 273 -1.26 14.25 2.19
CA LEU A 273 -1.53 15.50 1.48
C LEU A 273 -0.49 15.73 0.38
N THR A 274 -0.91 16.22 -0.78
CA THR A 274 0.00 16.59 -1.89
C THR A 274 0.92 17.77 -1.53
N SER A 275 0.58 18.51 -0.46
CA SER A 275 1.39 19.60 0.08
C SER A 275 2.49 19.13 1.04
N THR A 276 2.59 17.84 1.34
CA THR A 276 3.57 17.35 2.31
C THR A 276 5.00 17.51 1.77
N GLU A 277 5.89 17.98 2.62
CA GLU A 277 7.34 17.97 2.37
C GLU A 277 8.02 16.74 3.00
N LYS A 278 7.23 15.91 3.70
CA LYS A 278 7.66 14.74 4.49
C LYS A 278 6.85 13.49 4.12
N PRO A 279 6.78 13.11 2.82
CA PRO A 279 5.90 12.03 2.38
C PRO A 279 6.25 10.68 3.02
N ARG A 280 7.53 10.42 3.29
CA ARG A 280 8.00 9.20 3.94
C ARG A 280 7.44 9.08 5.36
N GLU A 281 7.62 10.12 6.17
CA GLU A 281 7.18 10.18 7.56
C GLU A 281 5.65 10.16 7.65
N ALA A 282 4.97 10.88 6.74
CA ALA A 282 3.51 10.87 6.65
C ALA A 282 2.97 9.47 6.33
N LEU A 283 3.53 8.78 5.33
CA LEU A 283 3.16 7.40 4.98
C LEU A 283 3.45 6.42 6.11
N MET A 284 4.57 6.60 6.79
CA MET A 284 4.96 5.78 7.93
C MET A 284 3.96 5.92 9.09
N PHE A 285 3.53 7.14 9.44
CA PHE A 285 2.48 7.33 10.45
C PHE A 285 1.12 6.78 10.00
N ALA A 286 0.76 6.94 8.73
CA ALA A 286 -0.45 6.34 8.17
C ALA A 286 -0.44 4.79 8.29
N ARG A 287 0.71 4.16 8.00
CA ARG A 287 0.92 2.72 8.21
C ARG A 287 0.90 2.33 9.68
N TYR A 288 1.42 3.17 10.58
CA TYR A 288 1.36 2.96 12.02
C TYR A 288 -0.08 2.87 12.54
N LEU A 289 -0.94 3.78 12.06
CA LEU A 289 -2.37 3.77 12.36
C LEU A 289 -3.08 2.52 11.79
N GLN A 290 -2.61 2.02 10.64
CA GLN A 290 -3.20 0.85 10.00
C GLN A 290 -2.68 -0.49 10.56
N ALA A 291 -1.52 -0.51 11.21
CA ALA A 291 -0.89 -1.78 11.60
C ALA A 291 -1.69 -2.53 12.69
N PRO A 292 -1.87 -3.87 12.55
CA PRO A 292 -2.60 -4.70 13.50
C PRO A 292 -2.10 -4.59 14.94
N GLU A 293 -0.77 -4.52 15.11
CA GLU A 293 -0.11 -4.52 16.42
C GLU A 293 -0.06 -3.14 17.09
N LYS A 294 -0.36 -2.08 16.33
CA LYS A 294 -0.26 -0.67 16.75
C LYS A 294 -1.63 0.00 16.67
N GLY A 295 -1.89 0.79 15.63
CA GLY A 295 -3.11 1.58 15.53
C GLY A 295 -4.40 0.78 15.58
N GLN A 296 -4.49 -0.37 14.90
CA GLN A 296 -5.72 -1.18 14.92
C GLN A 296 -6.11 -1.62 16.32
N LYS A 297 -5.12 -1.94 17.17
CA LYS A 297 -5.37 -2.28 18.57
C LYS A 297 -5.99 -1.10 19.31
N ALA A 298 -5.45 0.11 19.14
CA ALA A 298 -6.01 1.32 19.76
C ALA A 298 -7.42 1.68 19.24
N PHE A 299 -7.68 1.47 17.94
CA PHE A 299 -9.01 1.60 17.36
C PHE A 299 -9.99 0.57 17.96
N ALA A 300 -9.59 -0.70 18.06
CA ALA A 300 -10.43 -1.76 18.61
C ALA A 300 -10.80 -1.52 20.09
N GLU A 301 -9.84 -1.05 20.91
CA GLU A 301 -10.06 -0.72 22.32
C GLU A 301 -11.11 0.39 22.52
N LEU A 302 -11.33 1.23 21.50
CA LEU A 302 -12.34 2.30 21.51
C LEU A 302 -13.60 1.94 20.71
N GLY A 303 -13.77 0.66 20.37
CA GLY A 303 -14.99 0.13 19.77
C GLY A 303 -15.18 0.46 18.30
N TYR A 304 -14.09 0.70 17.56
CA TYR A 304 -14.11 0.73 16.10
C TYR A 304 -13.96 -0.68 15.53
N GLU A 305 -14.56 -0.94 14.37
CA GLU A 305 -14.31 -2.17 13.63
C GLU A 305 -12.95 -2.08 12.91
N THR A 306 -12.09 -3.08 13.10
CA THR A 306 -10.74 -3.08 12.50
C THR A 306 -10.78 -3.35 11.00
N VAL A 307 -9.70 -2.94 10.33
CA VAL A 307 -9.41 -3.19 8.91
C VAL A 307 -8.11 -3.99 8.79
N LYS A 308 -7.93 -4.64 7.64
CA LYS A 308 -6.70 -5.41 7.38
C LYS A 308 -5.54 -4.45 7.13
N GLY A 309 -4.54 -4.50 8.00
CA GLY A 309 -3.29 -3.75 7.85
C GLY A 309 -2.10 -4.62 7.47
N ASP A 310 -1.00 -3.93 7.19
CA ASP A 310 0.32 -4.54 7.07
C ASP A 310 0.94 -4.74 8.45
N LYS A 311 1.78 -5.76 8.61
CA LYS A 311 2.61 -5.92 9.80
C LYS A 311 3.40 -4.63 10.08
N TRP A 312 3.47 -4.20 11.34
CA TRP A 312 4.31 -3.05 11.68
C TRP A 312 5.80 -3.36 11.49
N ASP A 313 6.43 -2.56 10.63
CA ASP A 313 7.87 -2.43 10.48
C ASP A 313 8.14 -0.99 10.01
N PRO A 314 8.95 -0.20 10.74
CA PRO A 314 9.26 1.17 10.34
C PRO A 314 9.94 1.25 8.96
N HIS A 315 10.74 0.24 8.58
CA HIS A 315 11.47 0.18 7.33
C HIS A 315 11.32 -1.21 6.70
N PRO A 316 10.12 -1.57 6.20
CA PRO A 316 9.84 -2.90 5.74
C PRO A 316 10.73 -3.25 4.56
N THR A 317 11.19 -4.49 4.56
CA THR A 317 11.89 -5.07 3.42
C THR A 317 10.98 -6.05 2.70
N ILE A 318 10.71 -5.81 1.42
CA ILE A 318 9.92 -6.69 0.56
C ILE A 318 10.79 -7.34 -0.51
N LEU A 319 10.38 -8.53 -0.97
CA LEU A 319 11.05 -9.28 -2.02
C LEU A 319 10.22 -9.27 -3.30
N LEU A 320 10.74 -8.65 -4.36
CA LEU A 320 10.13 -8.65 -5.69
C LEU A 320 10.89 -9.60 -6.63
N PHE A 321 10.21 -10.63 -7.13
CA PHE A 321 10.74 -11.42 -8.24
C PHE A 321 10.23 -10.84 -9.56
N SER A 322 11.14 -10.57 -10.50
CA SER A 322 10.77 -9.98 -11.78
C SER A 322 11.52 -10.62 -12.94
N GLY A 323 10.82 -10.89 -14.04
CA GLY A 323 11.46 -11.31 -15.28
C GLY A 323 12.45 -10.26 -15.77
N GLY A 324 13.64 -10.68 -16.19
CA GLY A 324 14.73 -9.76 -16.58
C GLY A 324 14.33 -8.69 -17.62
N VAL A 325 13.42 -9.01 -18.53
CA VAL A 325 12.91 -8.08 -19.56
C VAL A 325 12.20 -6.85 -18.97
N ASN A 326 11.58 -6.98 -17.78
CA ASN A 326 10.84 -5.90 -17.14
C ASN A 326 11.77 -4.87 -16.48
N ARG A 327 13.07 -5.17 -16.31
CA ARG A 327 14.02 -4.36 -15.54
C ARG A 327 14.04 -2.90 -15.96
N LEU A 328 14.21 -2.65 -17.26
CA LEU A 328 14.30 -1.29 -17.79
C LEU A 328 12.99 -0.51 -17.62
N ALA A 329 11.86 -1.20 -17.46
CA ALA A 329 10.55 -0.59 -17.28
C ALA A 329 10.30 -0.14 -15.84
N ILE A 330 10.92 -0.82 -14.86
CA ILE A 330 10.52 -0.67 -13.46
C ILE A 330 11.64 -0.16 -12.55
N GLN A 331 12.93 -0.38 -12.86
CA GLN A 331 14.02 -0.17 -11.89
C GLN A 331 14.04 1.23 -11.27
N ASP A 332 13.80 2.28 -12.07
CA ASP A 332 13.82 3.66 -11.58
C ASP A 332 12.55 3.96 -10.78
N THR A 333 11.40 3.42 -11.21
CA THR A 333 10.15 3.48 -10.46
C THR A 333 10.25 2.79 -9.10
N LEU A 334 10.95 1.65 -9.02
CA LEU A 334 11.20 0.96 -7.75
C LEU A 334 12.03 1.82 -6.81
N LYS A 335 13.10 2.45 -7.32
CA LYS A 335 13.96 3.33 -6.52
C LYS A 335 13.20 4.56 -6.00
N GLU A 336 12.41 5.22 -6.85
CA GLU A 336 11.55 6.32 -6.43
C GLU A 336 10.54 5.89 -5.35
N PHE A 337 10.00 4.68 -5.48
CA PHE A 337 9.06 4.12 -4.51
C PHE A 337 9.75 3.82 -3.16
N GLU A 338 10.95 3.23 -3.17
CA GLU A 338 11.78 3.01 -1.98
C GLU A 338 12.03 4.32 -1.22
N GLU A 339 12.46 5.36 -1.94
CA GLU A 339 12.76 6.67 -1.37
C GLU A 339 11.52 7.31 -0.74
N ARG A 340 10.39 7.28 -1.45
CA ARG A 340 9.12 7.86 -1.00
C ARG A 340 8.53 7.12 0.19
N GLU A 341 8.47 5.80 0.14
CA GLU A 341 7.75 4.98 1.14
C GLU A 341 8.62 4.64 2.36
N GLY A 342 9.94 4.87 2.28
CA GLY A 342 10.88 4.49 3.33
C GLY A 342 11.03 2.97 3.44
N VAL A 343 11.04 2.27 2.31
CA VAL A 343 11.06 0.79 2.25
C VAL A 343 12.30 0.30 1.51
N THR A 344 12.65 -0.96 1.71
CA THR A 344 13.66 -1.66 0.90
C THR A 344 12.98 -2.68 -0.01
N ILE A 345 13.24 -2.62 -1.31
CA ILE A 345 12.76 -3.58 -2.30
C ILE A 345 13.94 -4.43 -2.78
N ASN A 346 14.07 -5.61 -2.18
CA ASN A 346 14.99 -6.63 -2.67
C ASN A 346 14.46 -7.19 -3.98
N THR A 347 14.96 -6.71 -5.11
CA THR A 347 14.49 -7.14 -6.43
C THR A 347 15.42 -8.19 -7.03
N VAL A 348 14.87 -9.36 -7.37
CA VAL A 348 15.57 -10.41 -8.11
C VAL A 348 15.08 -10.43 -9.54
N PHE A 349 15.94 -9.96 -10.43
CA PHE A 349 15.73 -10.04 -11.87
C PHE A 349 16.41 -11.30 -12.45
N ASN A 350 15.63 -12.22 -13.00
CA ASN A 350 16.17 -13.44 -13.59
C ASN A 350 15.26 -14.02 -14.70
N GLY A 351 15.62 -15.18 -15.24
CA GLY A 351 14.75 -15.97 -16.12
C GLY A 351 13.56 -16.54 -15.35
N CYS A 352 12.35 -16.42 -15.92
CA CYS A 352 11.11 -16.81 -15.24
C CYS A 352 11.06 -18.29 -14.85
N GLY A 353 11.75 -19.19 -15.55
CA GLY A 353 11.87 -20.60 -15.15
C GLY A 353 12.69 -20.79 -13.87
N ILE A 354 13.75 -20.00 -13.69
CA ILE A 354 14.57 -20.01 -12.47
C ILE A 354 13.75 -19.45 -11.30
N LEU A 355 13.05 -18.34 -11.51
CA LEU A 355 12.20 -17.71 -10.48
C LEU A 355 11.06 -18.63 -10.04
N VAL A 356 10.35 -19.26 -10.99
CA VAL A 356 9.31 -20.25 -10.67
C VAL A 356 9.91 -21.45 -9.94
N GLY A 357 11.08 -21.94 -10.35
CA GLY A 357 11.80 -22.99 -9.65
C GLY A 357 12.06 -22.62 -8.18
N GLN A 358 12.58 -21.41 -7.93
CA GLN A 358 12.81 -20.89 -6.58
C GLN A 358 11.52 -20.79 -5.76
N ILE A 359 10.43 -20.27 -6.33
CA ILE A 359 9.11 -20.19 -5.67
C ILE A 359 8.59 -21.60 -5.30
N ASN A 360 8.79 -22.58 -6.17
CA ASN A 360 8.39 -23.96 -5.94
C ASN A 360 9.28 -24.67 -4.91
N SER A 361 10.56 -24.29 -4.81
CA SER A 361 11.47 -24.73 -3.76
C SER A 361 11.27 -24.02 -2.42
N GLY A 362 10.31 -23.10 -2.31
CA GLY A 362 9.90 -22.49 -1.04
C GLY A 362 10.31 -21.03 -0.84
N GLN A 363 10.94 -20.37 -1.82
CA GLN A 363 11.10 -18.93 -1.79
C GLN A 363 9.72 -18.24 -1.84
N ARG A 364 9.58 -17.13 -1.11
CA ARG A 364 8.30 -16.42 -0.93
C ARG A 364 8.47 -14.94 -1.28
N PRO A 365 8.57 -14.57 -2.57
CA PRO A 365 8.54 -13.17 -2.96
C PRO A 365 7.16 -12.58 -2.65
N ASP A 366 7.11 -11.33 -2.19
CA ASP A 366 5.87 -10.60 -1.87
C ASP A 366 5.06 -10.26 -3.12
N ALA A 367 5.73 -10.09 -4.26
CA ALA A 367 5.10 -10.10 -5.57
C ALA A 367 5.98 -10.80 -6.62
N TYR A 368 5.32 -11.29 -7.65
CA TYR A 368 5.96 -11.85 -8.83
C TYR A 368 5.48 -11.10 -10.07
N PHE A 369 6.42 -10.47 -10.79
CA PHE A 369 6.21 -9.83 -12.07
C PHE A 369 6.80 -10.70 -13.17
N ALA A 370 5.98 -11.58 -13.75
CA ALA A 370 6.42 -12.53 -14.74
C ALA A 370 6.73 -11.86 -16.09
N CYS A 371 7.56 -12.53 -16.87
CA CYS A 371 7.88 -12.15 -18.25
C CYS A 371 6.95 -12.80 -19.28
N ASP A 372 6.12 -13.77 -18.86
CA ASP A 372 5.02 -14.35 -19.66
C ASP A 372 3.93 -14.98 -18.77
N THR A 373 2.68 -14.97 -19.22
CA THR A 373 1.53 -15.60 -18.56
C THR A 373 1.74 -17.10 -18.29
N SER A 374 2.43 -17.82 -19.19
CA SER A 374 2.70 -19.26 -19.02
C SER A 374 3.52 -19.60 -17.76
N TYR A 375 4.27 -18.66 -17.20
CA TYR A 375 5.02 -18.86 -15.95
C TYR A 375 4.25 -18.40 -14.72
N MET A 376 3.41 -17.36 -14.85
CA MET A 376 2.52 -16.95 -13.76
C MET A 376 1.53 -18.07 -13.41
N VAL A 377 0.94 -18.73 -14.42
CA VAL A 377 0.00 -19.85 -14.22
C VAL A 377 0.59 -20.98 -13.38
N GLN A 378 1.90 -21.25 -13.51
CA GLN A 378 2.57 -22.33 -12.77
C GLN A 378 2.62 -22.10 -11.24
N VAL A 379 2.57 -20.85 -10.80
CA VAL A 379 2.63 -20.46 -9.37
C VAL A 379 1.37 -19.75 -8.88
N GLN A 380 0.41 -19.48 -9.77
CA GLN A 380 -0.80 -18.70 -9.52
C GLN A 380 -1.58 -19.09 -8.26
N PRO A 381 -1.70 -20.37 -7.85
CA PRO A 381 -2.40 -20.70 -6.61
C PRO A 381 -1.87 -19.96 -5.37
N LYS A 382 -0.57 -19.61 -5.34
CA LYS A 382 0.08 -18.85 -4.25
C LYS A 382 -0.18 -17.34 -4.30
N PHE A 383 -0.53 -16.80 -5.47
CA PHE A 383 -0.65 -15.36 -5.74
C PHE A 383 -2.10 -14.93 -5.97
N SER A 384 -2.35 -13.63 -5.89
CA SER A 384 -3.61 -12.99 -6.27
C SER A 384 -3.96 -13.26 -7.74
N ILE A 385 -5.13 -12.79 -8.17
CA ILE A 385 -5.43 -12.75 -9.61
C ILE A 385 -4.36 -11.86 -10.27
N PRO A 386 -3.67 -12.36 -11.30
CA PRO A 386 -2.63 -11.58 -11.97
C PRO A 386 -3.23 -10.46 -12.81
N LEU A 387 -2.54 -9.32 -12.81
CA LEU A 387 -2.85 -8.16 -13.63
C LEU A 387 -1.85 -8.06 -14.77
N THR A 388 -2.32 -8.15 -16.02
CA THR A 388 -1.47 -8.01 -17.21
C THR A 388 -1.16 -6.53 -17.46
N VAL A 389 0.07 -6.13 -17.16
CA VAL A 389 0.52 -4.73 -17.24
C VAL A 389 0.79 -4.30 -18.67
N ALA A 390 1.51 -5.14 -19.39
CA ALA A 390 2.01 -4.84 -20.73
C ALA A 390 2.21 -6.13 -21.55
N GLU A 391 2.51 -5.95 -22.82
CA GLU A 391 3.00 -7.00 -23.72
C GLU A 391 4.21 -6.49 -24.53
N THR A 392 5.07 -7.39 -25.02
CA THR A 392 6.17 -7.06 -25.95
C THR A 392 6.28 -8.10 -27.06
N ASP A 393 6.68 -7.65 -28.24
CA ASP A 393 6.98 -8.54 -29.37
C ASP A 393 8.30 -9.27 -29.15
N MET A 394 8.37 -10.50 -29.64
CA MET A 394 9.59 -11.18 -30.02
C MET A 394 9.98 -10.76 -31.43
N VAL A 395 11.26 -10.48 -31.62
CA VAL A 395 11.85 -10.08 -32.90
C VAL A 395 13.14 -10.83 -33.14
N VAL A 396 13.55 -10.93 -34.40
CA VAL A 396 14.90 -11.36 -34.75
C VAL A 396 15.80 -10.12 -34.81
N ILE A 397 16.93 -10.15 -34.11
CA ILE A 397 17.98 -9.14 -34.26
C ILE A 397 19.16 -9.71 -35.05
N VAL A 398 19.77 -8.87 -35.86
CA VAL A 398 20.97 -9.16 -36.65
C VAL A 398 21.98 -8.02 -36.54
N GLU A 399 23.23 -8.27 -36.91
CA GLU A 399 24.25 -7.22 -36.98
C GLU A 399 23.80 -6.07 -37.91
N LYS A 400 24.18 -4.84 -37.57
CA LYS A 400 23.87 -3.65 -38.38
C LYS A 400 24.30 -3.83 -39.84
N GLY A 401 23.41 -3.49 -40.76
CA GLY A 401 23.59 -3.69 -42.19
C GLY A 401 23.22 -5.09 -42.68
N ASN A 402 22.85 -6.00 -41.77
CA ASN A 402 22.35 -7.36 -42.05
C ASN A 402 23.23 -8.13 -43.05
N PRO A 403 24.51 -8.42 -42.71
CA PRO A 403 25.47 -9.01 -43.64
C PRO A 403 25.08 -10.41 -44.14
N LYS A 404 24.28 -11.15 -43.36
CA LYS A 404 23.73 -12.47 -43.73
C LYS A 404 22.43 -12.39 -44.54
N GLN A 405 21.92 -11.20 -44.82
CA GLN A 405 20.70 -10.96 -45.59
C GLN A 405 19.47 -11.72 -45.05
N ILE A 406 19.36 -11.81 -43.73
CA ILE A 406 18.24 -12.47 -43.04
C ILE A 406 17.00 -11.58 -43.21
N LYS A 407 15.93 -12.12 -43.80
CA LYS A 407 14.69 -11.37 -44.11
C LYS A 407 13.50 -11.86 -43.32
N SER A 408 13.57 -13.07 -42.78
CA SER A 408 12.49 -13.72 -42.04
C SER A 408 13.03 -14.70 -41.00
N ILE A 409 12.15 -15.13 -40.09
CA ILE A 409 12.46 -16.18 -39.12
C ILE A 409 12.87 -17.52 -39.78
N TYR A 410 12.41 -17.78 -41.01
CA TYR A 410 12.76 -18.97 -41.78
C TYR A 410 14.21 -19.01 -42.28
N ASP A 411 14.88 -17.85 -42.33
CA ASP A 411 16.28 -17.73 -42.74
C ASP A 411 17.24 -18.12 -41.62
N LEU A 412 16.75 -18.24 -40.37
CA LEU A 412 17.53 -18.78 -39.25
C LEU A 412 17.96 -20.23 -39.47
N ALA A 413 17.25 -20.98 -40.32
CA ALA A 413 17.61 -22.32 -40.77
C ALA A 413 18.58 -22.32 -41.97
N GLY A 414 19.05 -21.15 -42.42
CA GLY A 414 20.00 -21.02 -43.53
C GLY A 414 21.36 -21.62 -43.21
N LYS A 415 22.10 -22.04 -44.25
CA LYS A 415 23.48 -22.52 -44.07
C LYS A 415 24.37 -21.38 -43.55
N ASP A 416 25.32 -21.72 -42.67
CA ASP A 416 26.33 -20.78 -42.13
C ASP A 416 25.76 -19.58 -41.37
N VAL A 417 24.61 -19.76 -40.70
CA VAL A 417 24.03 -18.78 -39.75
C VAL A 417 24.29 -19.26 -38.32
N ARG A 418 24.86 -18.41 -37.48
CA ARG A 418 25.04 -18.64 -36.03
C ARG A 418 23.90 -18.01 -35.27
N VAL A 419 23.00 -18.82 -34.73
CA VAL A 419 21.79 -18.36 -34.05
C VAL A 419 21.97 -18.43 -32.53
N GLY A 420 21.55 -17.39 -31.82
CA GLY A 420 21.41 -17.43 -30.36
C GLY A 420 19.95 -17.52 -29.96
N LEU A 421 19.62 -18.52 -29.13
CA LEU A 421 18.29 -18.67 -28.55
C LEU A 421 18.37 -18.62 -27.03
N ALA A 422 17.26 -18.26 -26.38
CA ALA A 422 17.15 -18.39 -24.94
C ALA A 422 16.82 -19.84 -24.54
N HIS A 423 17.29 -20.29 -23.38
CA HIS A 423 17.08 -21.65 -22.90
C HIS A 423 15.62 -21.88 -22.52
N HIS A 424 14.96 -22.87 -23.14
CA HIS A 424 13.51 -23.04 -23.03
C HIS A 424 12.99 -23.40 -21.62
N GLU A 425 13.81 -24.01 -20.76
CA GLU A 425 13.40 -24.32 -19.38
C GLU A 425 13.68 -23.17 -18.40
N GLN A 426 14.64 -22.29 -18.71
CA GLN A 426 15.11 -21.26 -17.79
C GLN A 426 14.50 -19.90 -18.12
N SER A 427 14.05 -19.69 -19.36
CA SER A 427 13.63 -18.41 -19.90
C SER A 427 12.27 -18.50 -20.59
N ALA A 428 11.37 -17.56 -20.30
CA ALA A 428 10.11 -17.48 -21.03
C ALA A 428 10.32 -17.20 -22.51
N LEU A 429 11.31 -16.36 -22.85
CA LEU A 429 11.67 -16.11 -24.24
C LEU A 429 12.04 -17.43 -24.94
N GLY A 430 12.78 -18.31 -24.26
CA GLY A 430 13.17 -19.60 -24.79
C GLY A 430 11.99 -20.54 -25.00
N ALA A 431 11.08 -20.61 -24.02
CA ALA A 431 9.86 -21.41 -24.13
C ALA A 431 8.94 -20.92 -25.26
N LEU A 432 8.70 -19.59 -25.31
CA LEU A 432 7.90 -18.96 -26.36
C LEU A 432 8.55 -19.14 -27.74
N THR A 433 9.89 -18.98 -27.84
CA THR A 433 10.63 -19.23 -29.08
C THR A 433 10.50 -20.66 -29.55
N LYS A 434 10.62 -21.64 -28.64
CA LYS A 434 10.41 -23.05 -28.98
C LYS A 434 8.99 -23.29 -29.50
N ASN A 435 7.98 -22.81 -28.78
CA ASN A 435 6.58 -22.97 -29.18
C ASN A 435 6.29 -22.33 -30.54
N LEU A 436 6.75 -21.09 -30.74
CA LEU A 436 6.65 -20.36 -32.00
C LEU A 436 7.30 -21.16 -33.13
N LEU A 437 8.58 -21.51 -33.02
CA LEU A 437 9.31 -22.22 -34.07
C LEU A 437 8.77 -23.63 -34.33
N THR A 438 8.25 -24.33 -33.32
CA THR A 438 7.60 -25.64 -33.51
C THR A 438 6.26 -25.51 -34.25
N SER A 439 5.54 -24.39 -34.07
CA SER A 439 4.27 -24.14 -34.79
C SER A 439 4.47 -23.79 -36.26
N LEU A 440 5.65 -23.28 -36.63
CA LEU A 440 6.00 -22.91 -38.00
C LEU A 440 6.61 -24.10 -38.75
N LYS A 441 6.35 -24.18 -40.06
CA LYS A 441 6.87 -25.23 -40.94
C LYS A 441 7.64 -24.67 -42.12
N LYS A 442 8.68 -25.40 -42.54
CA LYS A 442 9.42 -25.20 -43.79
C LYS A 442 9.76 -26.58 -44.36
N ASP A 443 9.43 -26.81 -45.62
CA ASP A 443 9.66 -28.10 -46.30
C ASP A 443 9.10 -29.31 -45.50
N ASP A 444 7.86 -29.17 -45.00
CA ASP A 444 7.13 -30.14 -44.16
C ASP A 444 7.77 -30.50 -42.80
N GLN A 445 8.90 -29.90 -42.45
CA GLN A 445 9.54 -30.03 -41.14
C GLN A 445 9.21 -28.81 -40.26
N ASN A 446 9.16 -29.02 -38.94
CA ASN A 446 9.00 -27.89 -38.03
C ASN A 446 10.27 -27.03 -38.03
N LEU A 447 10.09 -25.71 -37.91
CA LEU A 447 11.20 -24.77 -38.03
C LEU A 447 12.18 -24.87 -36.85
N TYR A 448 11.72 -25.29 -35.67
CA TYR A 448 12.58 -25.48 -34.51
C TYR A 448 13.71 -26.48 -34.79
N ASP A 449 13.38 -27.66 -35.30
CA ASP A 449 14.36 -28.71 -35.63
C ASP A 449 15.32 -28.28 -36.74
N LEU A 450 14.82 -27.51 -37.72
CA LEU A 450 15.65 -26.95 -38.79
C LEU A 450 16.64 -25.88 -38.30
N VAL A 451 16.29 -25.12 -37.25
CA VAL A 451 17.15 -24.08 -36.66
C VAL A 451 18.18 -24.68 -35.68
N GLN A 452 17.88 -25.81 -35.02
CA GLN A 452 18.76 -26.39 -33.99
C GLN A 452 20.24 -26.53 -34.40
N PRO A 453 20.61 -27.01 -35.60
CA PRO A 453 22.02 -27.13 -36.00
C PRO A 453 22.78 -25.79 -36.01
N ASN A 454 22.05 -24.68 -36.16
CA ASN A 454 22.59 -23.32 -36.22
C ASN A 454 22.71 -22.67 -34.85
N VAL A 455 22.08 -23.22 -33.81
CA VAL A 455 22.10 -22.66 -32.45
C VAL A 455 23.49 -22.82 -31.83
N LYS A 456 24.13 -21.69 -31.46
CA LYS A 456 25.48 -21.67 -30.86
C LYS A 456 25.49 -21.41 -29.37
N THR A 457 24.40 -20.89 -28.83
CA THR A 457 24.23 -20.66 -27.41
C THR A 457 22.77 -20.86 -26.99
N ASN A 458 22.59 -21.25 -25.74
CA ASN A 458 21.31 -21.20 -25.03
C ASN A 458 21.55 -20.46 -23.71
N THR A 459 20.95 -19.28 -23.56
CA THR A 459 21.16 -18.42 -22.38
C THR A 459 19.87 -18.20 -21.58
N PRO A 460 19.93 -17.92 -20.27
CA PRO A 460 18.73 -17.72 -19.46
C PRO A 460 18.02 -16.38 -19.76
N THR A 461 18.69 -15.40 -20.36
CA THR A 461 18.15 -14.05 -20.58
C THR A 461 18.48 -13.49 -21.96
N ALA A 462 17.59 -12.65 -22.48
CA ALA A 462 17.74 -12.00 -23.79
C ALA A 462 18.96 -11.06 -23.85
N ASP A 463 19.30 -10.38 -22.75
CA ASP A 463 20.41 -9.42 -22.71
C ASP A 463 21.76 -10.08 -23.04
N LEU A 464 21.94 -11.35 -22.66
CA LEU A 464 23.13 -12.12 -23.00
C LEU A 464 23.21 -12.39 -24.51
N LEU A 465 22.07 -12.65 -25.17
CA LEU A 465 22.01 -12.83 -26.63
C LEU A 465 22.33 -11.53 -27.36
N VAL A 466 21.76 -10.41 -26.91
CA VAL A 466 22.06 -9.07 -27.46
C VAL A 466 23.57 -8.78 -27.38
N ASN A 467 24.19 -9.06 -26.23
CA ASN A 467 25.62 -8.84 -26.05
C ASN A 467 26.48 -9.75 -26.95
N GLN A 468 26.13 -11.03 -27.07
CA GLN A 468 26.87 -11.96 -27.93
C GLN A 468 26.74 -11.63 -29.43
N LEU A 469 25.59 -11.11 -29.87
CA LEU A 469 25.45 -10.57 -31.22
C LEU A 469 26.37 -9.35 -31.42
N ARG A 470 26.39 -8.42 -30.45
CA ARG A 470 27.24 -7.22 -30.50
C ARG A 470 28.74 -7.54 -30.52
N THR A 471 29.17 -8.64 -29.91
CA THR A 471 30.57 -9.09 -29.94
C THR A 471 30.92 -9.91 -31.20
N GLY A 472 29.97 -10.11 -32.12
CA GLY A 472 30.17 -10.88 -33.36
C GLY A 472 30.17 -12.40 -33.17
N SER A 473 29.77 -12.89 -31.99
CA SER A 473 29.70 -14.33 -31.69
C SER A 473 28.50 -15.00 -32.37
N LEU A 474 27.46 -14.22 -32.67
CA LEU A 474 26.23 -14.64 -33.32
C LEU A 474 26.00 -13.81 -34.58
N ASP A 475 25.25 -14.38 -35.53
CA ASP A 475 24.78 -13.67 -36.72
C ASP A 475 23.32 -13.20 -36.54
N ALA A 476 22.54 -13.93 -35.75
CA ALA A 476 21.16 -13.59 -35.42
C ALA A 476 20.77 -14.09 -34.03
N ALA A 477 19.79 -13.44 -33.40
CA ALA A 477 19.16 -13.93 -32.18
C ALA A 477 17.67 -13.57 -32.13
N ILE A 478 16.86 -14.40 -31.46
CA ILE A 478 15.47 -14.05 -31.12
C ILE A 478 15.47 -13.42 -29.73
N VAL A 479 14.92 -12.21 -29.61
CA VAL A 479 14.88 -11.40 -28.38
C VAL A 479 13.55 -10.65 -28.28
N TYR A 480 13.28 -9.98 -27.16
CA TYR A 480 12.14 -9.06 -27.09
C TYR A 480 12.51 -7.69 -27.64
N ARG A 481 11.53 -7.01 -28.26
CA ARG A 481 11.66 -5.59 -28.66
C ARG A 481 12.06 -4.72 -27.47
N ALA A 482 11.53 -5.02 -26.29
CA ALA A 482 11.85 -4.35 -25.03
C ALA A 482 13.34 -4.38 -24.62
N ASN A 483 14.15 -5.32 -25.16
CA ASN A 483 15.59 -5.38 -24.89
C ASN A 483 16.42 -4.41 -25.75
N LEU A 484 15.81 -3.78 -26.76
CA LEU A 484 16.53 -3.07 -27.81
C LEU A 484 16.75 -1.56 -27.62
N PRO A 485 16.08 -0.80 -26.72
CA PRO A 485 16.20 0.67 -26.67
C PRO A 485 17.62 1.22 -26.72
N TYR A 486 18.56 0.59 -26.00
CA TYR A 486 19.95 1.06 -25.89
C TYR A 486 20.92 0.47 -26.91
N VAL A 487 20.43 -0.31 -27.88
CA VAL A 487 21.27 -0.97 -28.89
C VAL A 487 20.75 -0.82 -30.33
N LYS A 488 19.70 -0.01 -30.55
CA LYS A 488 19.07 0.18 -31.88
C LYS A 488 20.04 0.69 -32.95
N ASP A 489 21.11 1.40 -32.57
CA ASP A 489 22.15 1.87 -33.48
C ASP A 489 23.14 0.77 -33.89
N LYS A 490 23.17 -0.36 -33.17
CA LYS A 490 24.11 -1.48 -33.38
C LYS A 490 23.50 -2.70 -34.04
N VAL A 491 22.18 -2.79 -34.12
CA VAL A 491 21.47 -3.96 -34.68
C VAL A 491 20.45 -3.50 -35.71
N ASP A 492 20.10 -4.40 -36.63
CA ASP A 492 18.88 -4.29 -37.41
C ASP A 492 17.85 -5.29 -36.88
N ILE A 493 16.57 -4.90 -36.96
CA ILE A 493 15.44 -5.68 -36.46
C ILE A 493 14.72 -6.30 -37.65
N ILE A 494 14.52 -7.62 -37.61
CA ILE A 494 13.70 -8.38 -38.54
C ILE A 494 12.43 -8.79 -37.81
N GLU A 495 11.30 -8.25 -38.27
CA GLU A 495 9.99 -8.51 -37.69
C GLU A 495 9.55 -9.96 -37.92
N ILE A 496 9.03 -10.59 -36.86
CA ILE A 496 8.38 -11.90 -36.95
C ILE A 496 6.89 -11.65 -37.22
N LYS A 497 6.35 -12.19 -38.32
CA LYS A 497 4.98 -11.89 -38.77
C LYS A 497 3.99 -13.01 -38.46
N GLU A 498 4.51 -14.19 -38.18
CA GLU A 498 3.75 -15.42 -38.01
C GLU A 498 3.72 -15.87 -36.55
N GLY A 499 2.68 -16.61 -36.15
CA GLY A 499 2.68 -17.41 -34.93
C GLY A 499 2.55 -16.66 -33.61
N ASP A 500 1.98 -15.44 -33.62
CA ASP A 500 1.73 -14.62 -32.43
C ASP A 500 2.96 -14.45 -31.52
N PRO A 501 4.00 -13.75 -31.99
CA PRO A 501 5.30 -13.66 -31.33
C PRO A 501 5.25 -12.68 -30.14
N LEU A 502 4.38 -12.92 -29.17
CA LEU A 502 4.11 -12.02 -28.05
C LEU A 502 4.46 -12.67 -26.71
N ALA A 503 4.87 -11.82 -25.77
CA ALA A 503 4.93 -12.17 -24.37
C ALA A 503 4.09 -11.17 -23.57
N GLU A 504 3.31 -11.65 -22.61
CA GLU A 504 2.51 -10.82 -21.71
C GLU A 504 3.21 -10.65 -20.35
N GLN A 505 3.10 -9.48 -19.72
CA GLN A 505 3.79 -9.17 -18.47
C GLN A 505 2.77 -9.08 -17.33
N PRO A 506 2.40 -10.21 -16.70
CA PRO A 506 1.50 -10.18 -15.55
C PRO A 506 2.26 -10.00 -14.24
N ILE A 507 1.69 -9.18 -13.36
CA ILE A 507 2.11 -9.01 -11.96
C ILE A 507 1.06 -9.55 -11.00
N ALA A 508 1.47 -10.21 -9.91
CA ALA A 508 0.57 -10.68 -8.87
C ALA A 508 1.23 -10.61 -7.48
N ILE A 509 0.41 -10.36 -6.45
CA ILE A 509 0.83 -10.24 -5.05
C ILE A 509 0.69 -11.59 -4.37
N LEU A 510 1.65 -11.98 -3.53
CA LEU A 510 1.58 -13.21 -2.75
C LEU A 510 0.40 -13.13 -1.78
N LYS A 511 -0.51 -14.11 -1.78
CA LYS A 511 -1.70 -14.11 -0.90
C LYS A 511 -1.40 -14.05 0.60
N THR A 512 -0.18 -14.47 0.96
CA THR A 512 0.30 -14.64 2.34
C THR A 512 1.46 -13.70 2.68
N THR A 513 1.64 -12.62 1.91
CA THR A 513 2.56 -11.53 2.30
C THR A 513 2.11 -10.88 3.60
N ASP A 514 3.08 -10.43 4.39
CA ASP A 514 2.85 -9.63 5.60
C ASP A 514 2.53 -8.16 5.27
N TYR A 515 2.71 -7.74 4.01
CA TYR A 515 2.59 -6.35 3.55
C TYR A 515 1.59 -6.16 2.40
N PRO A 516 0.34 -6.66 2.48
CA PRO A 516 -0.59 -6.63 1.35
C PRO A 516 -0.93 -5.22 0.85
N ASN A 517 -1.03 -4.22 1.72
CA ASN A 517 -1.35 -2.84 1.33
C ASN A 517 -0.14 -2.15 0.69
N LEU A 518 1.06 -2.31 1.24
CA LEU A 518 2.30 -1.83 0.62
C LEU A 518 2.50 -2.45 -0.77
N MET A 519 2.27 -3.76 -0.92
CA MET A 519 2.36 -4.42 -2.21
C MET A 519 1.32 -3.91 -3.20
N GLN A 520 0.10 -3.62 -2.75
CA GLN A 520 -0.91 -3.00 -3.61
C GLN A 520 -0.46 -1.61 -4.09
N ARG A 521 0.05 -0.75 -3.19
CA ARG A 521 0.60 0.56 -3.59
C ARG A 521 1.74 0.45 -4.59
N LEU A 522 2.63 -0.55 -4.43
CA LEU A 522 3.70 -0.81 -5.40
C LEU A 522 3.13 -1.19 -6.77
N VAL A 523 2.13 -2.09 -6.80
CA VAL A 523 1.45 -2.46 -8.05
C VAL A 523 0.78 -1.23 -8.68
N ASP A 524 0.04 -0.44 -7.90
CA ASP A 524 -0.63 0.78 -8.36
C ASP A 524 0.36 1.80 -8.96
N LYS A 525 1.53 1.95 -8.32
CA LYS A 525 2.61 2.78 -8.85
C LYS A 525 3.13 2.23 -10.17
N LEU A 526 3.39 0.92 -10.28
CA LEU A 526 3.87 0.27 -11.51
C LEU A 526 2.83 0.28 -12.64
N THR A 527 1.54 0.39 -12.32
CA THR A 527 0.42 0.47 -13.27
C THR A 527 -0.09 1.89 -13.48
N SER A 528 0.64 2.90 -12.99
CA SER A 528 0.28 4.31 -13.10
C SER A 528 0.52 4.89 -14.51
N ASN A 529 -0.13 6.01 -14.83
CA ASN A 529 0.08 6.74 -16.08
C ASN A 529 1.55 7.16 -16.31
N PRO A 530 2.32 7.62 -15.30
CA PRO A 530 3.76 7.83 -15.45
C PRO A 530 4.51 6.56 -15.86
N SER A 531 4.21 5.41 -15.24
CA SER A 531 4.84 4.13 -15.60
C SER A 531 4.49 3.70 -17.02
N ARG A 532 3.25 3.92 -17.48
CA ARG A 532 2.87 3.68 -18.88
C ARG A 532 3.84 4.33 -19.87
N GLY A 533 4.19 5.60 -19.66
CA GLY A 533 5.12 6.32 -20.54
C GLY A 533 6.50 5.65 -20.59
N ILE A 534 6.99 5.14 -19.46
CA ILE A 534 8.27 4.41 -19.38
C ILE A 534 8.18 3.11 -20.18
N PHE A 535 7.15 2.28 -19.93
CA PHE A 535 6.94 1.01 -20.63
C PHE A 535 6.86 1.20 -22.16
N GLU A 536 6.06 2.16 -22.63
CA GLU A 536 5.91 2.43 -24.07
C GLU A 536 7.21 2.94 -24.70
N SER A 537 7.99 3.78 -23.99
CA SER A 537 9.26 4.32 -24.50
C SER A 537 10.32 3.26 -24.79
N ILE A 538 10.29 2.15 -24.04
CA ILE A 538 11.26 1.06 -24.16
C ILE A 538 10.76 -0.09 -25.03
N GLY A 539 9.56 -0.01 -25.60
CA GLY A 539 9.07 -0.96 -26.61
C GLY A 539 8.05 -1.99 -26.11
N PHE A 540 7.47 -1.78 -24.93
CA PHE A 540 6.26 -2.50 -24.52
C PHE A 540 5.00 -1.83 -25.11
N ARG A 541 3.92 -2.60 -25.22
CA ARG A 541 2.55 -2.09 -25.41
C ARG A 541 1.78 -2.23 -24.10
N TRP A 542 1.18 -1.12 -23.67
CA TRP A 542 0.43 -1.05 -22.43
C TRP A 542 -0.88 -1.85 -22.51
N ARG A 543 -1.26 -2.55 -21.42
CA ARG A 543 -2.47 -3.40 -21.37
C ARG A 543 -3.42 -3.08 -20.24
N ILE A 544 -3.03 -2.22 -19.29
CA ILE A 544 -3.94 -1.77 -18.23
C ILE A 544 -5.06 -0.92 -18.83
N THR A 545 -6.29 -1.28 -18.46
CA THR A 545 -7.54 -0.58 -18.77
C THR A 545 -8.22 -0.13 -17.47
N PRO A 546 -9.11 0.87 -17.49
CA PRO A 546 -9.90 1.23 -16.30
C PRO A 546 -10.66 0.05 -15.69
N GLU A 547 -11.09 -0.92 -16.50
CA GLU A 547 -11.81 -2.12 -16.06
C GLU A 547 -10.91 -3.18 -15.42
N SER A 548 -9.59 -3.08 -15.61
CA SER A 548 -8.60 -4.02 -15.06
C SER A 548 -8.08 -3.64 -13.67
N LEU A 549 -8.37 -2.41 -13.21
CA LEU A 549 -7.90 -1.85 -11.94
C LEU A 549 -8.94 -1.97 -10.81
#